data_AF-A0A8J3SFE5-F1
#
_entry.id   AF-A0A8J3SFE5-F1
#
_cell.length_a   1.000
_cell.length_b   1.000
_cell.length_c   1.000
_cell.angle_alpha   90.00
_cell.angle_beta   90.00
_cell.angle_gamma   90.00
#
_symmetry.space_group_name_H-M   'P 1'
#
loop_
_entity.id
_entity.type
_entity.pdbx_description
1 polymer ?
#
loop_
_entity_poly.entity_id
_entity_poly.type
_entity_poly.pdbx_seq_one_letter_code
_entity_poly.pdbx_strand_id
1 'polypeptide(L)'
;MEDCLAVAASADDNAGRVVDWLREPGESDDALLMYCSAQTVLDAAVVAHHPRMQGRSSPADLTGEPGPPPAEGMYYRHWEHDDIFHKAPAHYGYRTARYEIICFHNDGMGVPGTGVSAYGGQWEPYDLEADPAEPRNVYHDPDYLGV
;
A
#
# COMPACT_ATOMS: atom_id res chain seq x y z
N MET A 1 -17.19 4.81 15.32
CA MET A 1 -16.65 5.61 14.19
C MET A 1 -16.28 7.01 14.65
N GLU A 2 -17.08 7.66 15.51
CA GLU A 2 -16.77 8.98 16.10
C GLU A 2 -15.38 9.04 16.75
N ASP A 3 -15.00 8.03 17.55
CA ASP A 3 -13.66 7.98 18.17
C ASP A 3 -12.52 7.96 17.14
N CYS A 4 -12.66 7.19 16.05
CA CYS A 4 -11.65 7.14 14.98
C CYS A 4 -11.52 8.51 14.29
N LEU A 5 -12.65 9.17 14.04
CA LEU A 5 -12.66 10.49 13.42
C LEU A 5 -12.07 11.56 14.35
N ALA A 6 -12.31 11.46 15.66
CA ALA A 6 -11.70 12.36 16.64
C ALA A 6 -10.18 12.22 16.69
N VAL A 7 -9.65 10.99 16.61
CA VAL A 7 -8.20 10.76 16.50
C VAL A 7 -7.64 11.34 15.20
N ALA A 8 -8.32 11.14 14.07
CA ALA A 8 -7.90 11.70 12.79
C ALA A 8 -7.88 13.24 12.81
N ALA A 9 -8.91 13.88 13.37
CA ALA A 9 -8.96 15.33 13.55
C ALA A 9 -7.82 15.83 14.44
N SER A 10 -7.53 15.14 15.55
CA SER A 10 -6.41 15.50 16.40
C SER A 10 -5.05 15.33 15.72
N ALA A 11 -4.89 14.38 14.79
CA ALA A 11 -3.66 14.23 14.02
C ALA A 11 -3.50 15.40 13.03
N ASP A 12 -4.57 15.81 12.35
CA ASP A 12 -4.60 16.95 11.44
C ASP A 12 -4.23 18.26 12.15
N ASP A 13 -4.83 18.53 13.32
CA ASP A 13 -4.51 19.69 14.16
C ASP A 13 -3.01 19.76 14.51
N ASN A 14 -2.40 18.61 14.82
CA ASN A 14 -0.98 18.57 15.16
C ASN A 14 -0.08 18.72 13.92
N ALA A 15 -0.48 18.19 12.77
CA ALA A 15 0.22 18.44 11.51
C ALA A 15 0.20 19.94 11.17
N GLY A 16 -0.95 20.60 11.34
CA GLY A 16 -1.09 22.06 11.20
C GLY A 16 -0.11 22.83 12.08
N ARG A 17 0.02 22.45 13.36
CA ARG A 17 1.00 23.06 14.30
C ARG A 17 2.45 22.93 13.84
N VAL A 18 2.82 21.78 13.25
CA VAL A 18 4.17 21.59 12.70
C VAL A 18 4.39 22.51 11.49
N VAL A 19 3.40 22.63 10.61
CA VAL A 19 3.46 23.53 9.45
C VAL A 19 3.56 25.00 9.89
N ASP A 20 2.78 25.42 10.87
CA ASP A 20 2.84 26.79 11.41
C ASP A 20 4.21 27.06 12.07
N TRP A 21 4.74 26.10 12.83
CA TRP A 21 6.08 26.20 13.41
C TRP A 21 7.18 26.35 12.37
N LEU A 22 7.08 25.68 11.21
CA LEU A 22 8.03 25.85 10.09
C LEU A 22 7.88 27.20 9.39
N ARG A 23 6.66 27.77 9.36
CA ARG A 23 6.39 29.08 8.74
C ARG A 23 6.91 30.24 9.59
N GLU A 24 6.87 30.12 10.92
CA GLU A 24 7.35 31.16 11.84
C GLU A 24 8.79 31.65 11.56
N PRO A 25 9.80 30.78 11.39
CA PRO A 25 11.15 31.18 11.01
C PRO A 25 11.33 31.45 9.50
N GLY A 26 10.30 31.24 8.68
CA GLY A 26 10.37 31.33 7.22
C GLY A 26 10.99 30.10 6.55
N GLU A 27 11.00 28.94 7.22
CA GLU A 27 11.61 27.70 6.72
C GLU A 27 10.63 26.84 5.90
N SER A 28 9.40 27.30 5.68
CA SER A 28 8.38 26.56 4.93
C SER A 28 8.73 26.34 3.46
N ASP A 29 9.53 27.22 2.86
CA ASP A 29 9.88 27.14 1.44
C ASP A 29 11.01 26.13 1.17
N ASP A 30 11.80 25.78 2.21
CA ASP A 30 12.88 24.79 2.15
C ASP A 30 12.48 23.43 2.80
N ALA A 31 11.25 23.31 3.30
CA ALA A 31 10.76 22.11 3.98
C ALA A 31 9.97 21.18 3.04
N LEU A 32 10.44 19.95 2.86
CA LEU A 32 9.69 18.88 2.18
C LEU A 32 9.03 17.96 3.23
N LEU A 33 7.71 18.04 3.34
CA LEU A 33 6.92 17.04 4.07
C LEU A 33 6.32 16.05 3.07
N MET A 34 6.76 14.79 3.12
CA MET A 34 6.36 13.80 2.12
C MET A 34 6.27 12.39 2.70
N TYR A 35 5.19 11.69 2.35
CA TYR A 35 5.09 10.24 2.46
C TYR A 35 5.57 9.63 1.14
N CYS A 36 6.76 9.05 1.12
CA CYS A 36 7.39 8.57 -0.11
C CYS A 36 8.19 7.29 0.08
N SER A 37 8.63 6.73 -1.05
CA SER A 37 9.58 5.62 -1.04
C SER A 37 10.95 6.08 -0.51
N ALA A 38 11.69 5.13 0.07
CA ALA A 38 13.07 5.39 0.51
C ALA A 38 13.97 5.89 -0.63
N GLN A 39 13.73 5.50 -1.89
CA GLN A 39 14.49 6.03 -3.03
C GLN A 39 14.23 7.51 -3.26
N THR A 40 12.99 7.98 -3.07
CA THR A 40 12.69 9.42 -3.22
C THR A 40 13.41 10.25 -2.16
N VAL A 41 13.53 9.75 -0.93
CA VAL A 41 14.33 10.41 0.12
C VAL A 41 15.80 10.49 -0.28
N LEU A 42 16.38 9.41 -0.82
CA LEU A 42 17.77 9.38 -1.25
C LEU A 42 18.02 10.33 -2.43
N ASP A 43 17.13 10.34 -3.42
CA ASP A 43 17.26 11.24 -4.57
C ASP A 43 17.12 12.71 -4.16
N ALA A 44 16.18 13.03 -3.26
CA ALA A 44 16.04 14.37 -2.69
C ALA A 44 17.30 14.81 -1.91
N ALA A 45 17.97 13.87 -1.24
CA ALA A 45 19.23 14.09 -0.54
C ALA A 45 20.47 14.02 -1.46
N VAL A 46 20.30 13.77 -2.77
CA VAL A 46 21.39 13.59 -3.74
C VAL A 46 22.34 12.44 -3.35
N VAL A 47 21.79 11.37 -2.78
CA VAL A 47 22.51 10.16 -2.37
C VAL A 47 22.21 9.03 -3.33
N ALA A 48 23.25 8.38 -3.84
CA ALA A 48 23.09 7.21 -4.70
C ALA A 48 22.36 6.07 -3.96
N HIS A 49 21.29 5.54 -4.55
CA HIS A 49 20.57 4.40 -4.02
C HIS A 49 21.22 3.07 -4.41
N HIS A 50 21.02 2.03 -3.59
CA HIS A 50 21.56 0.71 -3.89
C HIS A 50 20.76 0.05 -5.05
N PRO A 51 21.40 -0.63 -6.01
CA PRO A 51 20.72 -1.29 -7.15
C PRO A 51 19.78 -2.45 -6.79
N ARG A 52 19.59 -2.75 -5.49
CA ARG A 52 18.69 -3.81 -4.99
C ARG A 52 17.38 -3.25 -4.45
N MET A 53 17.28 -1.93 -4.32
CA MET A 53 16.04 -1.29 -3.89
C MET A 53 14.98 -1.52 -4.96
N GLN A 54 13.83 -2.04 -4.54
CA GLN A 54 12.72 -2.40 -5.43
C GLN A 54 11.70 -1.27 -5.59
N GLY A 55 11.81 -0.21 -4.78
CA GLY A 55 10.98 0.99 -4.93
C GLY A 55 11.31 1.77 -6.19
N ARG A 56 10.52 2.82 -6.43
CA ARG A 56 10.78 3.85 -7.45
C ARG A 56 10.87 5.21 -6.78
N SER A 57 11.73 6.06 -7.31
CA SER A 57 11.69 7.48 -7.00
C SER A 57 10.51 8.15 -7.72
N SER A 58 9.75 8.99 -7.03
CA SER A 58 8.57 9.68 -7.57
C SER A 58 8.58 11.23 -7.48
N PRO A 59 9.72 11.95 -7.55
CA PRO A 59 9.72 13.42 -7.48
C PRO A 59 9.09 14.07 -8.72
N ALA A 60 9.20 13.40 -9.88
CA ALA A 60 8.52 13.81 -11.11
C ALA A 60 6.99 13.84 -10.92
N ASP A 61 6.45 12.87 -10.18
CA ASP A 61 5.01 12.77 -9.90
C ASP A 61 4.50 13.97 -9.06
N LEU A 62 5.39 14.65 -8.32
CA LEU A 62 5.06 15.80 -7.47
C LEU A 62 5.30 17.16 -8.14
N THR A 63 6.30 17.21 -9.02
CA THR A 63 6.74 18.43 -9.69
C THR A 63 6.05 18.64 -11.04
N GLY A 64 5.40 17.61 -11.57
CA GLY A 64 4.83 17.62 -12.93
C GLY A 64 5.89 17.51 -14.02
N GLU A 65 7.15 17.28 -13.65
CA GLU A 65 8.24 17.04 -14.60
C GLU A 65 8.09 15.67 -15.28
N PRO A 66 8.61 15.48 -16.50
CA PRO A 66 8.57 14.19 -17.18
C PRO A 66 9.33 13.11 -16.38
N GLY A 67 8.60 12.07 -15.98
CA GLY A 67 9.14 10.92 -15.25
C GLY A 67 9.01 9.60 -16.01
N PRO A 68 9.56 8.51 -15.47
CA PRO A 68 9.25 7.17 -15.96
C PRO A 68 7.73 6.91 -15.84
N PRO A 69 7.17 6.04 -16.70
CA PRO A 69 5.75 5.71 -16.62
C PRO A 69 5.40 5.20 -15.21
N PRO A 70 4.17 5.43 -14.73
CA PRO A 70 3.66 4.85 -13.49
C PRO A 70 3.86 3.33 -13.46
N ALA A 71 4.00 2.76 -12.26
CA ALA A 71 3.92 1.31 -12.13
C ALA A 71 2.53 0.85 -12.60
N GLU A 72 2.49 -0.25 -13.35
CA GLU A 72 1.25 -0.83 -13.86
C GLU A 72 0.30 -1.27 -12.72
N GLY A 73 0.88 -1.63 -11.59
CA GLY A 73 0.15 -2.07 -10.42
C GLY A 73 1.02 -2.20 -9.18
N MET A 74 0.40 -2.65 -8.10
CA MET A 74 0.98 -2.81 -6.78
C MET A 74 0.96 -4.28 -6.38
N TYR A 75 2.11 -4.78 -5.93
CA TYR A 75 2.20 -6.08 -5.27
C TYR A 75 1.99 -5.93 -3.77
N TYR A 76 1.18 -6.80 -3.17
CA TYR A 76 0.93 -6.84 -1.74
C TYR A 76 1.21 -8.24 -1.18
N ARG A 77 1.70 -8.31 0.06
CA ARG A 77 1.97 -9.57 0.77
C ARG A 77 1.66 -9.43 2.25
N HIS A 78 0.76 -10.29 2.74
CA HIS A 78 0.50 -10.51 4.16
C HIS A 78 1.03 -11.88 4.58
N TRP A 79 1.89 -11.93 5.60
CA TRP A 79 2.52 -13.17 6.07
C TRP A 79 1.89 -13.75 7.33
N GLU A 80 1.25 -12.92 8.15
CA GLU A 80 0.77 -13.34 9.48
C GLU A 80 -0.53 -14.13 9.35
N HIS A 81 -0.42 -15.44 9.15
CA HIS A 81 -1.56 -16.34 9.02
C HIS A 81 -2.22 -16.59 10.38
N ASP A 82 -3.55 -16.47 10.45
CA ASP A 82 -4.39 -17.00 11.54
C ASP A 82 -3.93 -16.58 12.96
N ASP A 83 -3.52 -15.32 13.10
CA ASP A 83 -3.10 -14.74 14.38
C ASP A 83 -4.21 -14.85 15.44
N ILE A 84 -3.86 -14.67 16.71
CA ILE A 84 -4.82 -14.87 17.80
C ILE A 84 -5.89 -13.78 17.90
N PHE A 85 -5.70 -12.62 17.26
CA PHE A 85 -6.61 -11.48 17.38
C PHE A 85 -7.50 -11.30 16.14
N HIS A 86 -6.91 -11.25 14.95
CA HIS A 86 -7.63 -10.89 13.72
C HIS A 86 -8.00 -12.10 12.88
N LYS A 87 -7.26 -13.20 13.03
CA LYS A 87 -7.49 -14.45 12.30
C LYS A 87 -7.41 -14.29 10.78
N ALA A 88 -6.67 -13.28 10.33
CA ALA A 88 -6.50 -12.99 8.91
C ALA A 88 -5.64 -14.07 8.24
N PRO A 89 -6.04 -14.63 7.09
CA PRO A 89 -5.21 -15.63 6.42
C PRO A 89 -4.05 -14.97 5.66
N ALA A 90 -2.86 -15.61 5.66
CA ALA A 90 -1.74 -15.16 4.85
C ALA A 90 -2.04 -15.28 3.34
N HIS A 91 -1.66 -14.23 2.60
CA HIS A 91 -1.98 -14.07 1.20
C HIS A 91 -1.02 -13.11 0.50
N TYR A 92 -1.03 -13.15 -0.83
CA TYR A 92 -0.42 -12.13 -1.66
C TYR A 92 -1.36 -11.76 -2.78
N GLY A 93 -1.17 -10.58 -3.34
CA GLY A 93 -1.97 -10.13 -4.46
C GLY A 93 -1.25 -9.13 -5.34
N TYR A 94 -1.86 -8.89 -6.49
CA TYR A 94 -1.45 -7.85 -7.42
C TYR A 94 -2.68 -7.03 -7.82
N ARG A 95 -2.56 -5.71 -7.68
CA ARG A 95 -3.62 -4.75 -7.98
C ARG A 95 -3.17 -3.80 -9.08
N THR A 96 -3.91 -3.77 -10.18
CA THR A 96 -3.79 -2.75 -11.23
C THR A 96 -4.87 -1.68 -11.03
N ALA A 97 -4.97 -0.73 -11.97
CA ALA A 97 -6.07 0.24 -11.97
C ALA A 97 -7.46 -0.41 -12.12
N ARG A 98 -7.56 -1.56 -12.81
CA ARG A 98 -8.84 -2.22 -13.12
C ARG A 98 -9.05 -3.54 -12.41
N TYR A 99 -8.03 -4.35 -12.26
CA TYR A 99 -8.16 -5.69 -11.69
C TYR A 99 -7.32 -5.85 -10.44
N GLU A 100 -7.84 -6.60 -9.48
CA GLU A 100 -7.09 -7.14 -8.35
C GLU A 100 -7.19 -8.66 -8.37
N ILE A 101 -6.11 -9.34 -7.98
CA ILE A 101 -6.12 -10.78 -7.71
C ILE A 101 -5.43 -11.05 -6.37
N ILE A 102 -6.10 -11.84 -5.54
CA ILE A 102 -5.59 -12.27 -4.24
C ILE A 102 -5.46 -13.80 -4.23
N CYS A 103 -4.28 -14.28 -3.84
CA CYS A 103 -4.00 -15.69 -3.58
C CYS A 103 -3.87 -15.90 -2.08
N PHE A 104 -4.90 -16.49 -1.48
CA PHE A 104 -4.87 -16.96 -0.10
C PHE A 104 -4.23 -18.34 -0.07
N HIS A 105 -2.97 -18.41 0.35
CA HIS A 105 -2.30 -19.70 0.53
C HIS A 105 -2.67 -20.37 1.86
N ASN A 106 -3.30 -19.64 2.79
CA ASN A 106 -3.97 -20.18 3.97
C ASN A 106 -3.12 -21.11 4.83
N ASP A 107 -1.82 -20.82 4.93
CA ASP A 107 -0.86 -21.62 5.68
C ASP A 107 0.18 -20.70 6.31
N GLY A 108 0.48 -20.88 7.60
CA GLY A 108 1.51 -20.15 8.33
C GLY A 108 2.94 -20.51 7.91
N MET A 109 3.13 -21.61 7.18
CA MET A 109 4.42 -22.06 6.61
C MET A 109 5.52 -22.22 7.68
N GLY A 110 5.15 -22.42 8.94
CA GLY A 110 6.07 -22.48 10.08
C GLY A 110 6.75 -21.14 10.41
N VAL A 111 6.27 -20.02 9.89
CA VAL A 111 6.82 -18.69 10.17
C VAL A 111 6.49 -18.32 11.64
N PRO A 112 7.48 -17.87 12.44
CA PRO A 112 7.22 -17.45 13.81
C PRO A 112 6.15 -16.36 13.89
N GLY A 113 5.20 -16.51 14.82
CA GLY A 113 4.08 -15.57 14.99
C GLY A 113 2.82 -15.95 14.21
N THR A 114 2.90 -16.90 13.28
CA THR A 114 1.72 -17.41 12.57
C THR A 114 0.98 -18.48 13.39
N GLY A 115 -0.33 -18.56 13.18
CA GLY A 115 -1.18 -19.64 13.64
C GLY A 115 -0.80 -20.98 13.02
N VAL A 116 -1.17 -22.07 13.70
CA VAL A 116 -0.82 -23.44 13.31
C VAL A 116 -1.84 -24.10 12.39
N SER A 117 -2.93 -23.40 12.08
CA SER A 117 -3.96 -23.89 11.18
C SER A 117 -3.46 -23.85 9.74
N ALA A 118 -3.99 -24.73 8.90
CA ALA A 118 -3.84 -24.66 7.47
C ALA A 118 -5.19 -24.99 6.82
N TYR A 119 -5.56 -24.23 5.79
CA TYR A 119 -6.80 -24.41 5.05
C TYR A 119 -6.51 -24.60 3.56
N GLY A 120 -7.54 -24.96 2.79
CA GLY A 120 -7.42 -25.03 1.34
C GLY A 120 -7.08 -23.66 0.75
N GLY A 121 -6.16 -23.61 -0.21
CA GLY A 121 -5.83 -22.38 -0.92
C GLY A 121 -7.03 -21.83 -1.69
N GLN A 122 -7.14 -20.51 -1.76
CA GLN A 122 -8.24 -19.80 -2.42
C GLN A 122 -7.72 -18.66 -3.29
N TRP A 123 -8.49 -18.36 -4.33
CA TRP A 123 -8.20 -17.27 -5.27
C TRP A 123 -9.40 -16.34 -5.36
N GLU A 124 -9.12 -15.05 -5.30
CA GLU A 124 -10.14 -14.01 -5.38
C GLU A 124 -9.69 -12.90 -6.35
N PRO A 125 -10.04 -13.01 -7.65
CA PRO A 125 -9.99 -11.91 -8.58
C PRO A 125 -11.21 -10.99 -8.45
N TYR A 126 -10.98 -9.70 -8.68
CA TYR A 126 -11.98 -8.63 -8.64
C TYR A 126 -11.81 -7.68 -9.84
N ASP A 127 -12.92 -7.23 -10.44
CA ASP A 127 -12.97 -6.15 -11.43
C ASP A 127 -13.38 -4.86 -10.74
N LEU A 128 -12.41 -3.98 -10.48
CA LEU A 128 -12.57 -2.74 -9.73
C LEU A 128 -13.31 -1.66 -10.52
N GLU A 129 -13.44 -1.81 -11.84
CA GLU A 129 -14.26 -0.89 -12.65
C GLU A 129 -15.75 -1.23 -12.50
N ALA A 130 -16.09 -2.53 -12.54
CA ALA A 130 -17.46 -3.00 -12.36
C ALA A 130 -17.88 -3.09 -10.88
N ASP A 131 -16.93 -3.36 -10.00
CA ASP A 131 -17.13 -3.68 -8.58
C ASP A 131 -16.08 -2.99 -7.67
N PRO A 132 -16.09 -1.64 -7.58
CA PRO A 132 -15.08 -0.88 -6.84
C PRO A 132 -15.07 -1.12 -5.32
N ALA A 133 -16.12 -1.74 -4.77
CA ALA A 133 -16.22 -2.08 -3.35
C ALA A 133 -15.79 -3.52 -3.04
N GLU A 134 -15.45 -4.30 -4.08
CA GLU A 134 -14.98 -5.69 -3.99
C GLU A 134 -15.90 -6.71 -3.29
N PRO A 135 -17.26 -6.58 -3.25
CA PRO A 135 -18.12 -7.65 -2.73
C PRO A 135 -18.19 -8.90 -3.62
N ARG A 136 -17.79 -8.84 -4.91
CA ARG A 136 -17.96 -9.95 -5.87
C ARG A 136 -16.62 -10.51 -6.34
N ASN A 137 -16.26 -11.67 -5.78
CA ASN A 137 -15.22 -12.52 -6.33
C ASN A 137 -15.66 -13.12 -7.68
N VAL A 138 -14.91 -12.85 -8.76
CA VAL A 138 -15.22 -13.32 -10.12
C VAL A 138 -14.51 -14.62 -10.52
N TYR A 139 -13.88 -15.35 -9.58
CA TYR A 139 -13.07 -16.54 -9.87
C TYR A 139 -13.77 -17.61 -10.71
N HIS A 140 -15.07 -17.80 -10.47
CA HIS A 140 -15.89 -18.80 -11.18
C HIS A 140 -16.67 -18.24 -12.36
N ASP A 141 -16.50 -16.95 -12.67
CA ASP A 141 -17.22 -16.29 -13.74
C ASP A 141 -16.54 -16.59 -15.10
N PRO A 142 -17.22 -17.26 -16.04
CA PRO A 142 -16.64 -17.63 -17.32
C PRO A 142 -16.24 -16.42 -18.17
N ASP A 143 -16.85 -15.25 -17.96
CA ASP A 143 -16.53 -14.04 -18.72
C ASP A 143 -15.14 -13.48 -18.37
N TYR A 144 -14.56 -13.93 -17.26
CA TYR A 144 -13.24 -13.53 -16.77
C TYR A 144 -12.15 -14.58 -17.06
N LEU A 145 -12.45 -15.59 -17.87
CA LEU A 145 -11.46 -16.59 -18.28
C LEU A 145 -10.42 -15.99 -19.24
N GLY A 146 -9.16 -15.91 -18.79
CA GLY A 146 -8.03 -15.46 -19.61
C GLY A 146 -7.75 -13.95 -19.56
N VAL A 147 -8.49 -13.23 -18.71
CA VAL A 147 -8.10 -11.92 -18.17
C VAL A 147 -7.02 -12.14 -17.10
#